data_AF-A0A6N2RAE0-F1
#
_entry.id   AF-A0A6N2RAE0-F1
#
_cell.length_a   1.000
_cell.length_b   1.000
_cell.length_c   1.000
_cell.angle_alpha   90.00
_cell.angle_beta   90.00
_cell.angle_gamma   90.00
#
_symmetry.space_group_name_H-M   'P 1'
#
loop_
_entity.id
_entity.type
_entity.pdbx_description
1 polymer ?
#
loop_
_entity_poly.entity_id
_entity_poly.type
_entity_poly.pdbx_seq_one_letter_code
_entity_poly.pdbx_strand_id
1 'polypeptide(L)'
;MSEPASFTPRPRASKRHTPSFDTDNFLRELDVITRRVERVTGVPAETFNADCPEYDSACMMIIRLAGFLEREAYAPYMDALSSVEKRALRTARNIAAHSGYQSMDDKLLWTAVTRNVPDMIERLRTAVQADR
;
A
#
# COMPACT_ATOMS: atom_id res chain seq x y z
N MET A 1 11.23 -50.88 -5.11
CA MET A 1 11.79 -49.52 -4.96
C MET A 1 11.26 -48.73 -6.14
N SER A 2 10.36 -47.77 -5.91
CA SER A 2 9.73 -46.99 -6.97
C SER A 2 10.56 -45.74 -7.24
N GLU A 3 10.91 -45.50 -8.50
CA GLU A 3 11.65 -44.30 -8.92
C GLU A 3 10.83 -43.01 -8.66
N PRO A 4 11.48 -41.91 -8.24
CA PRO A 4 10.80 -40.64 -8.05
C PRO A 4 10.44 -40.03 -9.40
N ALA A 5 9.15 -39.70 -9.59
CA ALA A 5 8.67 -39.04 -10.80
C ALA A 5 9.35 -37.66 -10.97
N SER A 6 9.93 -37.41 -12.14
CA SER A 6 10.59 -36.16 -12.47
C SER A 6 9.59 -34.99 -12.52
N PHE A 7 9.85 -33.93 -11.76
CA PHE A 7 9.07 -32.69 -11.81
C PHE A 7 9.16 -32.07 -13.21
N THR A 8 8.02 -31.93 -13.88
CA THR A 8 7.94 -31.24 -15.18
C THR A 8 7.27 -29.89 -14.97
N PRO A 9 7.97 -28.76 -15.17
CA PRO A 9 7.39 -27.44 -15.01
C PRO A 9 6.22 -27.25 -16.00
N ARG A 10 5.05 -26.87 -15.49
CA ARG A 10 3.92 -26.50 -16.34
C ARG A 10 4.31 -25.29 -17.21
N PRO A 11 4.01 -25.30 -18.52
CA PRO A 11 4.23 -24.13 -19.37
C PRO A 11 3.57 -22.91 -18.75
N ARG A 12 4.33 -21.81 -18.61
CA ARG A 12 3.75 -20.53 -18.18
C ARG A 12 2.63 -20.19 -19.16
N ALA A 13 1.41 -20.02 -18.67
CA ALA A 13 0.33 -19.50 -19.46
C ALA A 13 0.82 -18.21 -20.14
N SER A 14 0.60 -18.10 -21.45
CA SER A 14 0.86 -16.89 -22.22
C SER A 14 0.36 -15.71 -21.41
N LYS A 15 1.19 -14.68 -21.20
CA LYS A 15 0.83 -13.45 -20.48
C LYS A 15 -0.56 -13.04 -20.96
N ARG A 16 -1.59 -13.33 -20.15
CA ARG A 16 -2.90 -12.73 -20.32
C ARG A 16 -2.59 -11.25 -20.37
N HIS A 17 -3.00 -10.60 -21.46
CA HIS A 17 -2.92 -9.16 -21.61
C HIS A 17 -3.21 -8.57 -20.22
N THR A 18 -2.20 -7.98 -19.58
CA THR A 18 -2.36 -7.41 -18.23
C THR A 18 -3.62 -6.57 -18.31
N PRO A 19 -4.61 -6.76 -17.40
CA PRO A 19 -5.88 -6.07 -17.52
C PRO A 19 -5.59 -4.61 -17.82
N SER A 20 -6.13 -4.16 -18.95
CA SER A 20 -6.19 -2.76 -19.35
C SER A 20 -6.29 -1.92 -18.09
N PHE A 21 -5.45 -0.89 -17.98
CA PHE A 21 -5.58 0.20 -17.03
C PHE A 21 -6.99 0.25 -16.41
N ASP A 22 -7.12 -0.33 -15.21
CA ASP A 22 -8.43 -0.47 -14.60
C ASP A 22 -8.46 0.46 -13.40
N THR A 23 -9.04 1.63 -13.62
CA THR A 23 -9.46 2.55 -12.58
C THR A 23 -10.21 1.81 -11.46
N ASP A 24 -10.95 0.73 -11.77
CA ASP A 24 -11.58 -0.11 -10.75
C ASP A 24 -10.56 -0.90 -9.91
N ASN A 25 -9.42 -1.30 -10.46
CA ASN A 25 -8.35 -1.90 -9.68
C ASN A 25 -7.70 -0.87 -8.73
N PHE A 26 -7.50 0.36 -9.20
CA PHE A 26 -6.98 1.43 -8.33
C PHE A 26 -7.94 1.74 -7.18
N LEU A 27 -9.23 1.93 -7.48
CA LEU A 27 -10.28 2.13 -6.47
C LEU A 27 -10.36 0.95 -5.49
N ARG A 28 -10.31 -0.30 -5.99
CA ARG A 28 -10.29 -1.50 -5.15
C ARG A 28 -9.10 -1.53 -4.19
N GLU A 29 -7.91 -1.16 -4.65
CA GLU A 29 -6.75 -1.08 -3.77
C GLU A 29 -6.87 0.05 -2.74
N LEU A 30 -7.46 1.20 -3.11
CA LEU A 30 -7.79 2.25 -2.14
C LEU A 30 -8.77 1.74 -1.07
N ASP A 31 -9.78 0.95 -1.44
CA ASP A 31 -10.71 0.34 -0.48
C ASP A 31 -10.04 -0.66 0.45
N VAL A 32 -9.08 -1.44 -0.06
CA VAL A 32 -8.25 -2.33 0.77
C VAL A 32 -7.43 -1.53 1.77
N ILE A 33 -6.85 -0.40 1.34
CA ILE A 33 -6.08 0.49 2.22
C ILE A 33 -7.00 1.14 3.27
N THR A 34 -8.19 1.64 2.89
CA THR A 34 -9.16 2.21 3.84
C THR A 34 -9.52 1.23 4.95
N ARG A 35 -9.84 -0.03 4.60
CA ARG A 35 -10.15 -1.07 5.61
C ARG A 35 -8.99 -1.36 6.56
N ARG A 36 -7.73 -1.19 6.10
CA ARG A 36 -6.55 -1.35 6.96
C ARG A 36 -6.37 -0.14 7.88
N VAL A 37 -6.63 1.06 7.38
CA VAL A 37 -6.63 2.27 8.21
C VAL A 37 -7.66 2.12 9.34
N GLU A 38 -8.88 1.68 9.04
CA GLU A 38 -9.92 1.45 10.07
C GLU A 38 -9.46 0.49 11.17
N ARG A 39 -8.76 -0.59 10.81
CA ARG A 39 -8.19 -1.53 11.79
C ARG A 39 -7.14 -0.86 12.68
N VAL A 40 -6.21 -0.10 12.08
CA VAL A 40 -5.16 0.58 12.85
C VAL A 40 -5.74 1.68 13.75
N THR A 41 -6.76 2.39 13.29
CA THR A 41 -7.50 3.38 14.09
C THR A 41 -8.16 2.76 15.32
N GLY A 42 -8.50 1.46 15.28
CA GLY A 42 -9.01 0.73 16.43
C GLY A 42 -7.98 0.48 17.54
N VAL A 43 -6.69 0.70 17.27
CA VAL A 43 -5.60 0.51 18.24
C VAL A 43 -5.18 1.85 18.84
N PRO A 44 -5.18 2.00 20.17
CA PRO A 44 -4.65 3.19 20.84
C PRO A 44 -3.18 3.45 20.46
N ALA A 45 -2.83 4.72 20.26
CA ALA A 45 -1.49 5.12 19.86
C ALA A 45 -0.41 4.66 20.85
N GLU A 46 -0.77 4.55 22.13
CA GLU A 46 0.11 4.13 23.23
C GLU A 46 0.48 2.64 23.15
N THR A 47 -0.38 1.84 22.52
CA THR A 47 -0.20 0.39 22.37
C THR A 47 0.21 -0.02 20.97
N PHE A 48 0.35 0.94 20.05
CA PHE A 48 0.76 0.68 18.68
C PHE A 48 2.29 0.58 18.61
N ASN A 49 2.79 -0.63 18.33
CA ASN A 49 4.21 -0.93 18.21
C ASN A 49 4.41 -2.23 17.40
N ALA A 50 5.67 -2.58 17.10
CA ALA A 50 6.02 -3.73 16.27
C ALA A 50 5.54 -5.11 16.78
N ASP A 51 5.06 -5.21 18.04
CA ASP A 51 4.56 -6.46 18.61
C ASP A 51 3.05 -6.69 18.31
N CYS A 52 2.34 -5.71 17.72
CA CYS A 52 0.94 -5.85 17.34
C CYS A 52 0.72 -6.05 15.82
N PRO A 53 -0.26 -6.86 15.40
CA PRO A 53 -0.50 -7.16 13.97
C PRO A 53 -0.97 -5.94 13.15
N GLU A 54 -1.53 -4.92 13.81
CA GLU A 54 -1.90 -3.67 13.16
C GLU A 54 -0.68 -2.88 12.70
N TYR A 55 0.47 -3.07 13.35
CA TYR A 55 1.73 -2.50 12.91
C TYR A 55 2.16 -3.01 11.54
N ASP A 56 2.14 -4.33 11.36
CA ASP A 56 2.43 -4.95 10.06
C ASP A 56 1.43 -4.47 9.00
N SER A 57 0.16 -4.34 9.39
CA SER A 57 -0.89 -3.82 8.50
C SER A 57 -0.61 -2.38 8.07
N ALA A 58 -0.16 -1.53 8.99
CA ALA A 58 0.25 -0.16 8.74
C ALA A 58 1.45 -0.08 7.79
N CYS A 59 2.51 -0.85 8.05
CA CYS A 59 3.67 -0.91 7.17
C CYS A 59 3.30 -1.41 5.77
N MET A 60 2.51 -2.49 5.67
CA MET A 60 2.10 -3.05 4.39
C MET A 60 1.24 -2.09 3.57
N MET A 61 0.37 -1.30 4.20
CA MET A 61 -0.42 -0.32 3.45
C MET A 61 0.40 0.90 3.03
N ILE A 62 1.36 1.36 3.83
CA ILE A 62 2.30 2.41 3.42
C ILE A 62 3.10 1.95 2.21
N ILE A 63 3.59 0.70 2.22
CA ILE A 63 4.30 0.12 1.08
C ILE A 63 3.41 0.10 -0.17
N ARG A 64 2.15 -0.34 -0.04
CA ARG A 64 1.21 -0.38 -1.17
C ARG A 64 0.88 1.01 -1.70
N LEU A 65 0.56 1.96 -0.82
CA LEU A 65 0.22 3.33 -1.19
C LEU A 65 1.40 4.02 -1.88
N ALA A 66 2.61 3.88 -1.33
CA ALA A 66 3.82 4.39 -1.96
C ALA A 66 4.11 3.70 -3.30
N GLY A 67 3.77 2.42 -3.45
CA GLY A 67 3.87 1.70 -4.73
C GLY A 67 3.03 2.31 -5.85
N PHE A 68 1.96 3.05 -5.55
CA PHE A 68 1.23 3.79 -6.59
C PHE A 68 2.06 4.90 -7.23
N LEU A 69 3.00 5.51 -6.48
CA LEU A 69 3.88 6.56 -6.99
C LEU A 69 4.91 6.07 -8.02
N GLU A 70 5.09 4.75 -8.12
CA GLU A 70 6.05 4.11 -9.03
C GLU A 70 5.37 3.61 -10.31
N ARG A 71 4.05 3.67 -10.37
CA ARG A 71 3.28 3.21 -11.52
C ARG A 71 2.90 4.39 -12.37
N GLU A 72 3.50 4.51 -13.54
CA GLU A 72 3.20 5.57 -14.52
C GLU A 72 1.70 5.65 -14.83
N ALA A 73 1.02 4.50 -14.84
CA ALA A 73 -0.43 4.41 -15.00
C ALA A 73 -1.22 5.25 -13.97
N TYR A 74 -0.74 5.42 -12.75
CA TYR A 74 -1.43 6.18 -11.70
C TYR A 74 -0.94 7.62 -11.57
N ALA A 75 0.05 8.02 -12.38
CA ALA A 75 0.66 9.34 -12.30
C ALA A 75 -0.37 10.51 -12.32
N PRO A 76 -1.42 10.50 -13.18
CA PRO A 76 -2.40 11.59 -13.20
C PRO A 76 -3.14 11.77 -11.86
N TYR A 77 -3.54 10.66 -11.23
CA TYR A 77 -4.23 10.72 -9.93
C TYR A 77 -3.30 11.08 -8.79
N MET A 78 -2.02 10.71 -8.89
CA MET A 78 -1.02 11.04 -7.88
C MET A 78 -0.78 12.55 -7.78
N ASP A 79 -1.11 13.35 -8.79
CA ASP A 79 -0.98 14.81 -8.74
C ASP A 79 -1.94 15.49 -7.75
N ALA A 80 -2.95 14.77 -7.27
CA ALA A 80 -3.77 15.20 -6.13
C ALA A 80 -2.99 15.22 -4.78
N LEU A 81 -1.82 14.58 -4.73
CA LEU A 81 -0.92 14.59 -3.57
C LEU A 81 0.19 15.62 -3.76
N SER A 82 0.51 16.34 -2.69
CA SER A 82 1.61 17.29 -2.68
C SER A 82 2.98 16.60 -2.81
N SER A 83 3.99 17.34 -3.24
CA SER A 83 5.37 16.84 -3.32
C SER A 83 5.92 16.38 -1.97
N VAL A 84 5.51 17.04 -0.88
CA VAL A 84 5.88 16.68 0.50
C VAL A 84 5.29 15.32 0.87
N GLU A 85 4.01 15.07 0.57
CA GLU A 85 3.35 13.79 0.83
C GLU A 85 3.94 12.66 0.01
N LYS A 86 4.17 12.90 -1.29
CA LYS A 86 4.84 11.93 -2.18
C LYS A 86 6.24 11.57 -1.65
N ARG A 87 6.97 12.53 -1.07
CA ARG A 87 8.28 12.29 -0.45
C ARG A 87 8.14 11.49 0.84
N ALA A 88 7.23 11.89 1.72
CA ALA A 88 6.98 11.21 2.99
C ALA A 88 6.61 9.73 2.79
N LEU A 89 5.74 9.42 1.82
CA LEU A 89 5.37 8.04 1.47
C LEU A 89 6.56 7.21 1.01
N ARG A 90 7.44 7.77 0.16
CA ARG A 90 8.67 7.07 -0.29
C ARG A 90 9.62 6.80 0.87
N THR A 91 9.82 7.78 1.75
CA THR A 91 10.67 7.62 2.93
C THR A 91 10.11 6.55 3.87
N ALA A 92 8.82 6.63 4.21
CA ALA A 92 8.17 5.67 5.10
C ALA A 92 8.20 4.25 4.52
N ARG A 93 7.96 4.10 3.21
CA ARG A 93 8.13 2.81 2.53
C ARG A 93 9.57 2.30 2.62
N ASN A 94 10.57 3.13 2.34
CA ASN A 94 11.97 2.69 2.39
C ASN A 94 12.35 2.16 3.78
N ILE A 95 11.88 2.84 4.83
CA ILE A 95 12.06 2.37 6.22
C ILE A 95 11.34 1.03 6.41
N ALA A 96 10.05 0.97 6.09
CA ALA A 96 9.22 -0.23 6.28
C ALA A 96 9.70 -1.45 5.48
N ALA A 97 10.30 -1.25 4.31
CA ALA A 97 10.72 -2.32 3.39
C ALA A 97 12.15 -2.80 3.62
N HIS A 98 13.02 -1.99 4.23
CA HIS A 98 14.46 -2.28 4.26
C HIS A 98 15.11 -2.24 5.63
N SER A 99 14.60 -1.43 6.56
CA SER A 99 15.28 -1.19 7.84
C SER A 99 14.83 -2.14 8.95
N GLY A 100 13.86 -3.02 8.67
CA GLY A 100 13.12 -3.71 9.72
C GLY A 100 12.28 -2.72 10.53
N TYR A 101 11.19 -3.16 11.12
CA TYR A 101 10.24 -2.29 11.83
C TYR A 101 10.87 -1.48 12.98
N GLN A 102 12.05 -1.86 13.46
CA GLN A 102 12.76 -1.24 14.59
C GLN A 102 13.21 0.21 14.38
N SER A 103 13.38 0.68 13.14
CA SER A 103 13.82 2.06 12.89
C SER A 103 12.67 3.03 12.58
N MET A 104 11.43 2.54 12.62
CA MET A 104 10.24 3.33 12.36
C MET A 104 9.79 3.98 13.67
N ASP A 105 9.47 5.27 13.62
CA ASP A 105 8.84 5.96 14.75
C ASP A 105 7.36 5.55 14.80
N ASP A 106 7.00 4.73 15.78
CA ASP A 106 5.67 4.14 15.94
C ASP A 106 4.58 5.22 16.05
N LYS A 107 4.85 6.30 16.77
CA LYS A 107 3.89 7.40 16.95
C LYS A 107 3.71 8.18 15.64
N LEU A 108 4.80 8.41 14.92
CA LEU A 108 4.77 9.05 13.60
C LEU A 108 4.01 8.18 12.60
N LEU A 109 4.28 6.87 12.58
CA LEU A 109 3.59 5.92 11.72
C LEU A 109 2.10 5.89 12.05
N TRP A 110 1.72 5.71 13.32
CA TRP A 110 0.32 5.71 13.75
C TRP A 110 -0.38 7.01 13.34
N THR A 111 0.25 8.16 13.59
CA THR A 111 -0.32 9.48 13.23
C THR A 111 -0.48 9.62 11.72
N ALA A 112 0.53 9.23 10.94
CA ALA A 112 0.45 9.30 9.49
C ALA A 112 -0.70 8.44 8.95
N VAL A 113 -0.85 7.24 9.51
CA VAL A 113 -1.86 6.26 9.13
C VAL A 113 -3.27 6.67 9.50
N THR A 114 -3.48 7.16 10.72
CA THR A 114 -4.84 7.42 11.24
C THR A 114 -5.33 8.82 10.91
N ARG A 115 -4.43 9.76 10.59
CA ARG A 115 -4.79 11.16 10.31
C ARG A 115 -4.52 11.57 8.87
N ASN A 116 -3.35 11.26 8.33
CA ASN A 116 -2.95 11.82 7.03
C ASN A 116 -3.40 10.94 5.84
N VAL A 117 -3.27 9.62 5.97
CA VAL A 117 -3.63 8.67 4.91
C VAL A 117 -5.12 8.73 4.53
N PRO A 118 -6.09 8.88 5.46
CA PRO A 118 -7.50 9.08 5.10
C PRO A 118 -7.71 10.23 4.11
N ASP A 119 -7.17 11.41 4.42
CA ASP A 119 -7.29 12.61 3.59
C ASP A 119 -6.61 12.44 2.22
N MET A 120 -5.50 11.68 2.16
CA MET A 120 -4.86 11.32 0.89
C MET A 120 -5.78 10.42 0.06
N ILE A 121 -6.37 9.38 0.66
CA ILE A 121 -7.27 8.46 -0.04
C ILE A 121 -8.48 9.19 -0.59
N GLU A 122 -9.08 10.10 0.17
CA GLU A 122 -10.23 10.89 -0.30
C GLU A 122 -9.87 11.73 -1.52
N ARG A 123 -8.75 12.45 -1.50
CA ARG A 123 -8.28 13.22 -2.66
C ARG A 123 -8.00 12.35 -3.88
N LEU A 124 -7.41 11.16 -3.67
CA LEU A 124 -7.16 10.21 -4.75
C LEU A 124 -8.47 9.67 -5.36
N ARG A 125 -9.49 9.38 -4.53
CA ARG A 125 -10.82 8.98 -5.01
C ARG A 125 -11.48 10.09 -5.81
N THR A 126 -11.43 11.33 -5.33
CA THR A 126 -11.98 12.49 -6.03
C THR A 126 -11.30 12.71 -7.38
N ALA A 127 -9.97 12.60 -7.44
CA ALA A 127 -9.22 12.74 -8.68
C ALA A 127 -9.62 11.68 -9.73
N VAL A 128 -9.85 10.46 -9.29
CA VAL A 128 -10.32 9.36 -10.14
C VAL A 128 -11.75 9.58 -10.64
N GLN A 129 -12.63 10.07 -9.77
CA GLN A 129 -14.03 10.33 -10.12
C GLN A 129 -14.18 11.52 -11.07
N ALA A 130 -13.29 12.51 -11.00
CA ALA A 130 -13.29 13.66 -11.91
C ALA A 130 -12.82 13.31 -13.34
N ASP A 131 -12.15 12.17 -13.53
CA ASP A 131 -11.65 11.66 -14.80
C ASP A 131 -12.66 10.72 -15.50
N ARG A 132 -13.78 10.40 -14.84
CA ARG A 132 -14.88 9.57 -15.37
C ARG A 132 -15.98 10.43 -15.99
#